data_AF-A0A7S0I3J4-F1
#
_entry.id   AF-A0A7S0I3J4-F1
#
_cell.length_a   1.000
_cell.length_b   1.000
_cell.length_c   1.000
_cell.angle_alpha   90.00
_cell.angle_beta   90.00
_cell.angle_gamma   90.00
#
_symmetry.space_group_name_H-M   'P 1'
#
loop_
_entity.id
_entity.type
_entity.pdbx_description
1 polymer ?
#
loop_
_entity_poly.entity_id
_entity_poly.type
_entity_poly.pdbx_seq_one_letter_code
_entity_poly.pdbx_strand_id
1 'polypeptide(L)'
;GSATIAEGIGLSRAVAGEEALIRLYVRDEYGNQVRTLANGYIDTVSILIQRGSGSNLNIGVRKSVFATGIEVRYIATQSGNFRISIFAQSYTVQISDIQVEPNVFDPNTA
;
A
#
# COMPACT_ATOMS: atom_id res chain seq x y z
N GLY A 1 20.83 1.73 -9.07
CA GLY A 1 19.43 1.68 -9.49
C GLY A 1 18.61 1.28 -8.29
N SER A 2 18.04 2.25 -7.61
CA SER A 2 17.50 2.06 -6.28
C SER A 2 16.02 1.77 -6.35
N ALA A 3 15.67 0.49 -6.37
CA ALA A 3 14.29 0.09 -6.26
C ALA A 3 13.91 0.06 -4.78
N THR A 4 13.07 0.99 -4.34
CA THR A 4 12.26 0.75 -3.14
C THR A 4 11.46 -0.52 -3.40
N ILE A 5 11.56 -1.48 -2.48
CA ILE A 5 10.88 -2.78 -2.60
C ILE A 5 9.59 -2.69 -1.81
N ALA A 6 8.49 -3.03 -2.46
CA ALA A 6 7.22 -3.26 -1.79
C ALA A 6 6.96 -4.77 -1.74
N GLU A 7 6.55 -5.28 -0.57
CA GLU A 7 6.13 -6.67 -0.40
C GLU A 7 4.87 -6.76 0.48
N GLY A 8 4.28 -7.96 0.53
CA GLY A 8 3.09 -8.22 1.34
C GLY A 8 1.89 -8.61 0.48
N ILE A 9 1.01 -9.45 1.04
CA ILE A 9 -0.15 -9.98 0.33
C ILE A 9 -1.09 -8.86 -0.16
N GLY A 10 -1.13 -7.73 0.54
CA GLY A 10 -1.90 -6.55 0.15
C GLY A 10 -1.46 -5.90 -1.16
N LEU A 11 -0.37 -6.36 -1.78
CA LEU A 11 0.04 -5.94 -3.13
C LEU A 11 -0.58 -6.75 -4.26
N SER A 12 -1.17 -7.90 -3.94
CA SER A 12 -1.78 -8.79 -4.93
C SER A 12 -3.23 -9.14 -4.59
N ARG A 13 -3.57 -9.19 -3.30
CA ARG A 13 -4.86 -9.67 -2.81
C ARG A 13 -5.29 -8.97 -1.52
N ALA A 14 -6.58 -8.71 -1.39
CA ALA A 14 -7.24 -8.34 -0.14
C ALA A 14 -8.65 -8.91 -0.08
N VAL A 15 -9.28 -8.85 1.10
CA VAL A 15 -10.69 -9.19 1.30
C VAL A 15 -11.44 -7.93 1.70
N ALA A 16 -12.64 -7.73 1.16
CA ALA A 16 -13.45 -6.57 1.49
C ALA A 16 -13.72 -6.50 3.02
N GLY A 17 -13.57 -5.32 3.63
CA GLY A 17 -13.76 -5.15 5.07
C GLY A 17 -12.65 -5.71 5.97
N GLU A 18 -11.63 -6.38 5.41
CA GLU A 18 -10.48 -6.88 6.16
C GLU A 18 -9.23 -6.01 5.99
N GLU A 19 -8.33 -6.06 6.98
CA GLU A 19 -7.05 -5.37 6.94
C GLU A 19 -6.07 -6.11 6.01
N ALA A 20 -5.61 -5.41 4.97
CA ALA A 20 -4.55 -5.85 4.07
C ALA A 20 -3.23 -5.14 4.41
N LEU A 21 -2.13 -5.88 4.30
CA LEU A 21 -0.80 -5.44 4.74
C LEU A 21 0.18 -5.31 3.57
N ILE A 22 0.90 -4.18 3.55
CA ILE A 22 2.01 -3.89 2.65
C ILE A 22 3.21 -3.44 3.49
N ARG A 23 4.39 -3.95 3.18
CA ARG A 23 5.67 -3.48 3.74
C ARG A 23 6.50 -2.82 2.65
N LEU A 24 7.06 -1.67 2.96
CA LEU A 24 7.89 -0.87 2.07
C LEU A 24 9.28 -0.77 2.65
N TYR A 25 10.28 -1.20 1.87
CA TYR A 25 11.69 -1.14 2.21
C TYR A 25 12.35 -0.05 1.39
N VAL A 26 12.54 1.10 2.04
CA VAL A 26 13.06 2.31 1.40
C VAL A 26 14.57 2.19 1.18
N ARG A 27 15.04 2.48 -0.04
CA ARG A 27 16.46 2.51 -0.38
C ARG A 27 16.87 3.86 -0.96
N ASP A 28 18.08 4.33 -0.64
CA ASP A 28 18.68 5.55 -1.20
C ASP A 28 19.20 5.30 -2.63
N GLU A 29 19.70 6.33 -3.32
CA GLU A 29 20.24 6.24 -4.69
C GLU A 29 21.44 5.27 -4.86
N TYR A 30 22.05 4.86 -3.75
CA TYR A 30 23.15 3.89 -3.69
C TYR A 30 22.68 2.46 -3.34
N GLY A 31 21.40 2.28 -3.05
CA GLY A 31 20.78 0.99 -2.70
C GLY A 31 20.86 0.64 -1.21
N ASN A 32 21.36 1.55 -0.38
CA ASN A 32 21.38 1.37 1.07
C ASN A 32 19.99 1.55 1.65
N GLN A 33 19.69 0.79 2.68
CA GLN A 33 18.42 0.89 3.38
C GLN A 33 18.34 2.17 4.19
N VAL A 34 17.31 2.96 3.92
CA VAL A 34 17.12 4.25 4.58
C VAL A 34 16.27 4.05 5.82
N ARG A 35 16.91 4.17 6.99
CA ARG A 35 16.24 4.21 8.29
C ARG A 35 15.52 5.52 8.55
N THR A 36 16.02 6.60 7.92
CA THR A 36 15.51 7.97 7.99
C THR A 36 16.05 8.69 6.77
N LEU A 37 15.22 9.33 5.94
CA LEU A 37 15.75 10.22 4.90
C LEU A 37 16.54 11.34 5.60
N ALA A 38 17.56 11.92 4.95
CA ALA A 38 18.53 12.87 5.55
C ALA A 38 17.89 14.09 6.24
N ASN A 39 16.61 14.33 6.02
CA ASN A 39 15.75 15.37 6.57
C ASN A 39 14.80 14.88 7.68
N GLY A 40 14.98 13.67 8.22
CA GLY A 40 14.24 13.20 9.40
C GLY A 40 12.87 12.58 9.13
N TYR A 41 12.35 12.66 7.90
CA TYR A 41 11.00 12.21 7.57
C TYR A 41 11.02 10.97 6.67
N ILE A 42 10.43 9.87 7.12
CA ILE A 42 9.93 8.79 6.24
C ILE A 42 8.48 9.11 5.78
N ASP A 43 8.02 10.35 5.99
CA ASP A 43 6.64 10.59 6.42
C ASP A 43 5.66 10.98 5.31
N THR A 44 6.03 10.76 4.04
CA THR A 44 5.10 11.01 2.94
C THR A 44 5.01 9.83 2.00
N VAL A 45 4.74 8.64 2.57
CA VAL A 45 4.15 7.58 1.77
C VAL A 45 2.66 7.82 1.64
N SER A 46 2.18 8.11 0.43
CA SER A 46 0.75 8.15 0.11
C SER A 46 0.38 6.88 -0.64
N ILE A 47 -0.68 6.21 -0.20
CA ILE A 47 -1.27 5.10 -0.96
C ILE A 47 -2.57 5.58 -1.59
N LEU A 48 -2.69 5.30 -2.88
CA LEU A 48 -3.89 5.50 -3.65
C LEU A 48 -4.35 4.16 -4.17
N ILE A 49 -5.61 3.79 -3.90
CA ILE A 49 -6.21 2.59 -4.47
C ILE A 49 -7.42 3.03 -5.29
N GLN A 50 -7.43 2.61 -6.56
CA GLN A 50 -8.41 3.07 -7.55
C GLN A 50 -9.08 1.90 -8.24
N ARG A 51 -10.41 2.01 -8.42
CA ARG A 51 -11.18 1.10 -9.27
C ARG A 51 -11.18 1.67 -10.69
N GLY A 52 -10.49 1.01 -11.61
CA GLY A 52 -10.38 1.49 -13.00
C GLY A 52 -9.88 2.94 -13.09
N SER A 53 -10.43 3.73 -14.02
CA SER A 53 -9.90 5.04 -14.41
C SER A 53 -10.43 6.25 -13.63
N GLY A 54 -11.05 6.12 -12.45
CA GLY A 54 -11.50 7.36 -11.78
C GLY A 54 -12.11 7.30 -10.39
N SER A 55 -12.49 6.15 -9.86
CA SER A 55 -13.07 6.10 -8.51
C SER A 55 -12.01 5.77 -7.47
N ASN A 56 -11.64 6.77 -6.67
CA ASN A 56 -10.87 6.53 -5.45
C ASN A 56 -11.77 5.81 -4.46
N LEU A 57 -11.30 4.69 -3.89
CA LEU A 57 -12.05 3.98 -2.87
C LEU A 57 -11.85 4.69 -1.51
N ASN A 58 -12.91 4.81 -0.71
CA ASN A 58 -12.76 5.24 0.68
C ASN A 58 -12.07 4.12 1.46
N ILE A 59 -10.82 4.36 1.82
CA ILE A 59 -9.94 3.37 2.43
C ILE A 59 -9.38 3.95 3.72
N GLY A 60 -9.59 3.22 4.81
CA GLY A 60 -8.86 3.46 6.04
C GLY A 60 -7.40 3.05 5.85
N VAL A 61 -6.51 4.00 5.59
CA VAL A 61 -5.07 3.75 5.52
C VAL A 61 -4.45 4.05 6.88
N ARG A 62 -3.73 3.09 7.46
CA ARG A 62 -2.89 3.27 8.64
C ARG A 62 -1.44 3.01 8.27
N LYS A 63 -0.54 3.82 8.81
CA LYS A 63 0.90 3.71 8.55
C LYS A 63 1.63 3.54 9.88
N SER A 64 2.64 2.69 9.88
CA SER A 64 3.56 2.51 11.01
C SER A 64 4.98 2.41 10.47
N VAL A 65 5.92 3.09 11.12
CA VAL A 65 7.35 3.01 10.74
C VAL A 65 8.02 1.92 11.56
N PHE A 66 8.81 1.07 10.91
CA PHE A 66 9.65 0.07 11.58
C PHE A 66 11.13 0.29 11.24
N ALA A 67 12.00 -0.47 11.89
CA ALA A 67 13.46 -0.26 11.88
C ALA A 67 14.13 -0.23 10.48
N THR A 68 13.41 -0.63 9.44
CA THR A 68 13.92 -0.90 8.10
C THR A 68 12.93 -0.48 7.00
N GLY A 69 11.80 0.15 7.36
CA GLY A 69 10.76 0.42 6.38
C GLY A 69 9.46 0.95 6.97
N ILE A 70 8.41 0.89 6.16
CA ILE A 70 7.07 1.38 6.49
C ILE A 70 6.09 0.24 6.30
N GLU A 71 5.27 0.04 7.31
CA GLU A 71 4.11 -0.82 7.24
C GLU A 71 2.90 0.03 6.87
N VAL A 72 2.21 -0.36 5.80
CA VAL A 72 0.94 0.25 5.40
C VAL A 72 -0.15 -0.78 5.46
N ARG A 73 -1.20 -0.44 6.20
CA ARG A 73 -2.41 -1.22 6.38
C ARG A 73 -3.55 -0.49 5.71
N TYR A 74 -4.40 -1.22 5.02
CA TYR A 74 -5.56 -0.65 4.37
C TYR A 74 -6.76 -1.58 4.47
N ILE A 75 -7.97 -1.00 4.52
CA ILE A 75 -9.23 -1.75 4.46
C ILE A 75 -9.98 -1.31 3.20
N ALA A 76 -10.05 -2.20 2.21
CA ALA A 76 -10.90 -2.00 1.04
C ALA A 76 -12.33 -2.42 1.40
N THR A 77 -13.33 -1.58 1.18
CA THR A 77 -14.73 -1.89 1.55
C THR A 77 -15.55 -2.48 0.41
N GLN A 78 -14.99 -2.57 -0.79
CA GLN A 78 -15.66 -3.11 -1.98
C GLN A 78 -14.75 -4.14 -2.65
N SER A 79 -15.36 -5.23 -3.14
CA SER A 79 -14.68 -6.22 -3.95
C SER A 79 -14.54 -5.78 -5.42
N GLY A 80 -13.56 -6.36 -6.12
CA GLY A 80 -13.24 -6.09 -7.52
C GLY A 80 -11.75 -5.90 -7.77
N ASN A 81 -11.43 -5.42 -8.98
CA ASN A 81 -10.06 -5.19 -9.42
C ASN A 81 -9.67 -3.74 -9.18
N PHE A 82 -8.53 -3.54 -8.53
CA PHE A 82 -8.04 -2.21 -8.20
C PHE A 82 -6.57 -2.04 -8.59
N ARG A 83 -6.15 -0.79 -8.73
CA ARG A 83 -4.75 -0.41 -8.86
C ARG A 83 -4.27 0.20 -7.55
N ILE A 84 -3.11 -0.22 -7.05
CA ILE A 84 -2.44 0.43 -5.91
C ILE A 84 -1.28 1.27 -6.44
N SER A 85 -1.31 2.57 -6.16
CA SER A 85 -0.17 3.46 -6.38
C SER A 85 0.40 3.87 -5.02
N ILE A 86 1.70 3.67 -4.85
CA ILE A 86 2.44 4.03 -3.64
C ILE A 86 3.40 5.15 -4.02
N PHE A 87 3.15 6.33 -3.48
CA PHE A 87 3.95 7.53 -3.72
C PHE A 87 4.81 7.79 -2.50
N ALA A 88 6.10 7.98 -2.69
CA ALA A 88 6.99 8.54 -1.68
C ALA A 88 7.70 9.77 -2.26
N GLN A 89 8.17 10.66 -1.40
CA GLN A 89 8.85 11.91 -1.78
C GLN A 89 9.96 11.73 -2.84
N SER A 90 10.66 10.60 -2.83
CA SER A 90 11.82 10.35 -3.71
C SER A 90 11.59 9.24 -4.74
N TYR A 91 10.44 8.56 -4.73
CA TYR A 91 10.17 7.43 -5.62
C TYR A 91 8.65 7.16 -5.73
N THR A 92 8.22 6.76 -6.91
CA THR A 92 6.86 6.22 -7.12
C THR A 92 6.97 4.73 -7.41
N VAL A 93 6.26 3.91 -6.63
CA VAL A 93 6.07 2.49 -6.90
C VAL A 93 4.62 2.31 -7.33
N GLN A 94 4.40 2.03 -8.61
CA GLN A 94 3.07 1.68 -9.13
C GLN A 94 2.92 0.17 -9.16
N ILE A 95 1.87 -0.34 -8.51
CA ILE A 95 1.54 -1.75 -8.50
C ILE A 95 0.17 -1.90 -9.15
N SER A 96 0.16 -2.54 -10.32
CA SER A 96 -1.07 -2.76 -11.06
C SER A 96 -1.73 -4.06 -10.61
N ASP A 97 -3.06 -4.05 -10.59
CA ASP A 97 -3.92 -5.24 -10.57
C ASP A 97 -4.01 -6.03 -9.25
N ILE A 98 -4.36 -5.34 -8.16
CA ILE A 98 -4.79 -6.05 -6.94
C ILE A 98 -6.20 -6.63 -7.14
N GLN A 99 -6.41 -7.84 -6.63
CA GLN A 99 -7.73 -8.47 -6.55
C GLN A 99 -8.28 -8.31 -5.14
N VAL A 100 -9.40 -7.62 -4.98
CA VAL A 100 -10.13 -7.57 -3.71
C VAL A 100 -11.31 -8.53 -3.79
N GLU A 101 -11.27 -9.56 -2.97
CA GLU A 101 -12.30 -10.58 -2.91
C GLU A 101 -13.49 -10.12 -2.05
N PRO A 102 -14.71 -10.61 -2.33
CA PRO A 102 -15.85 -10.38 -1.44
C PRO A 102 -15.61 -11.06 -0.08
N ASN A 103 -16.07 -10.41 0.98
CA ASN A 103 -16.08 -11.01 2.30
C ASN A 103 -17.32 -11.90 2.45
N VAL A 104 -17.09 -13.20 2.50
CA VAL A 104 -18.17 -14.20 2.64
C VAL A 104 -18.73 -14.30 4.08
N PHE A 105 -18.15 -13.55 5.02
CA PHE A 105 -18.60 -13.47 6.42
C PHE A 105 -19.17 -12.08 6.79
N ASP A 106 -19.28 -11.13 5.84
CA ASP A 106 -19.97 -9.87 6.11
C ASP A 106 -21.49 -10.13 6.19
N PRO A 107 -22.14 -9.87 7.34
CA PRO A 107 -23.58 -10.09 7.51
C PRO A 107 -24.44 -9.21 6.59
N ASN A 108 -23.85 -8.23 5.88
CA ASN A 108 -24.53 -7.39 4.90
C ASN A 108 -24.45 -7.93 3.45
N THR A 109 -23.88 -9.13 3.23
CA THR A 109 -23.79 -9.77 1.90
C THR A 109 -24.80 -10.91 1.66
N ALA A 110 -25.93 -10.90 2.37
CA ALA A 110 -27.09 -11.75 2.07
C ALA A 110 -28.37 -10.93 1.93
#